data_AF-A0A537T4N5-F1
#
_entry.id   AF-A0A537T4N5-F1
#
_cell.length_a   1.000
_cell.length_b   1.000
_cell.length_c   1.000
_cell.angle_alpha   90.00
_cell.angle_beta   90.00
_cell.angle_gamma   90.00
#
_symmetry.space_group_name_H-M   'P 1'
#
loop_
_entity.id
_entity.type
_entity.pdbx_description
1 polymer ?
#
loop_
_entity_poly.entity_id
_entity_poly.type
_entity_poly.pdbx_seq_one_letter_code
_entity_poly.pdbx_strand_id
1 'polypeptide(L)'
;MRAGPVLIGFGVLAAALATDVEPASAFCSVFTRHPCFPAVCSVLASRYCIPYPSYWIGQDLRLTIESASAGDAPASGALAEDASGEHKLDTLHAMFDALRACWIPPAKEEARPDMQMSVRFAFKRSGDIIATPRVTYASQGASPETREVYLHAISAALERCTPLPFSEGLGNAVAGRPIAIRFVDNREQQ
;
A
#
# COMPACT_ATOMS: atom_id res chain seq x y z
N MET A 1 -36.18 -36.05 -64.99
CA MET A 1 -35.10 -35.34 -65.73
C MET A 1 -34.62 -34.17 -64.89
N ARG A 2 -33.39 -34.24 -64.38
CA ARG A 2 -32.44 -33.11 -64.22
C ARG A 2 -31.18 -33.64 -63.52
N ALA A 3 -30.21 -34.01 -64.35
CA ALA A 3 -28.81 -34.04 -63.97
C ALA A 3 -28.32 -32.59 -63.84
N GLY A 4 -27.56 -32.29 -62.79
CA GLY A 4 -26.79 -31.06 -62.65
C GLY A 4 -25.37 -31.46 -62.25
N PRO A 5 -24.33 -31.08 -63.02
CA PRO A 5 -22.97 -31.53 -62.78
C PRO A 5 -22.30 -30.74 -61.65
N VAL A 6 -21.47 -31.47 -60.91
CA VAL A 6 -20.47 -30.95 -59.96
C VAL A 6 -19.36 -30.28 -60.76
N LEU A 7 -19.08 -29.01 -60.46
CA LEU A 7 -17.88 -28.32 -60.93
C LEU A 7 -17.02 -27.97 -59.70
N ILE A 8 -15.91 -28.69 -59.61
CA ILE A 8 -14.84 -28.51 -58.62
C ILE A 8 -14.01 -27.30 -59.09
N GLY A 9 -14.13 -26.18 -58.38
CA GLY A 9 -13.28 -25.02 -58.55
C GLY A 9 -12.07 -25.09 -57.60
N PHE A 10 -10.90 -25.44 -58.14
CA PHE A 10 -9.61 -25.32 -57.49
C PHE A 10 -9.26 -23.84 -57.30
N GLY A 11 -9.47 -23.31 -56.09
CA GLY A 11 -8.97 -21.99 -55.70
C GLY A 11 -7.64 -22.14 -54.97
N VAL A 12 -6.52 -21.96 -55.67
CA VAL A 12 -5.20 -21.80 -55.06
C VAL A 12 -5.19 -20.46 -54.34
N LEU A 13 -5.39 -20.46 -53.01
CA LEU A 13 -5.10 -19.28 -52.21
C LEU A 13 -3.59 -19.26 -51.93
N ALA A 14 -2.91 -18.35 -52.63
CA ALA A 14 -1.51 -18.04 -52.41
C ALA A 14 -1.30 -17.61 -50.95
N ALA A 15 -0.35 -18.25 -50.29
CA ALA A 15 0.15 -17.86 -48.98
C ALA A 15 0.78 -16.46 -49.07
N ALA A 16 0.10 -15.47 -48.48
CA ALA A 16 0.73 -14.21 -48.13
C ALA A 16 1.36 -14.36 -46.74
N LEU A 17 2.68 -14.26 -46.71
CA LEU A 17 3.54 -14.28 -45.55
C LEU A 17 3.01 -13.30 -44.49
N ALA A 18 2.56 -13.82 -43.35
CA ALA A 18 2.47 -13.02 -42.13
C ALA A 18 3.91 -12.82 -41.65
N THR A 19 4.56 -11.79 -42.17
CA THR A 19 5.77 -11.24 -41.55
C THR A 19 5.40 -10.84 -40.14
N ASP A 20 6.14 -11.37 -39.17
CA ASP A 20 6.17 -10.87 -37.80
C ASP A 20 6.28 -9.34 -37.84
N VAL A 21 5.21 -8.66 -37.43
CA VAL A 21 5.26 -7.23 -37.14
C VAL A 21 5.98 -7.12 -35.81
N GLU A 22 7.31 -7.11 -35.90
CA GLU A 22 8.18 -6.55 -34.88
C GLU A 22 7.59 -5.18 -34.52
N PRO A 23 7.28 -4.88 -33.24
CA PRO A 23 6.77 -3.57 -32.90
C PRO A 23 7.94 -2.60 -33.07
N ALA A 24 8.03 -2.03 -34.28
CA ALA A 24 8.89 -0.91 -34.58
C ALA A 24 8.71 0.10 -33.46
N SER A 25 9.83 0.46 -32.84
CA SER A 25 9.96 1.52 -31.84
C SER A 25 9.05 2.69 -32.20
N ALA A 26 7.87 2.73 -31.59
CA ALA A 26 6.92 3.81 -31.78
C ALA A 26 7.54 5.05 -31.13
N PHE A 27 8.12 5.92 -31.95
CA PHE A 27 8.61 7.22 -31.52
C PHE A 27 7.44 7.99 -30.91
N CYS A 28 7.46 8.09 -29.58
CA CYS A 28 6.48 8.84 -28.80
C CYS A 28 6.74 10.34 -28.99
N SER A 29 5.78 11.05 -29.56
CA SER A 29 5.85 12.52 -29.73
C SER A 29 4.63 13.16 -29.09
N VAL A 30 4.83 14.31 -28.42
CA VAL A 30 3.80 15.13 -27.77
C VAL A 30 2.70 15.58 -28.76
N PHE A 31 2.99 15.56 -30.07
CA PHE A 31 2.05 15.96 -31.11
C PHE A 31 1.15 14.83 -31.62
N THR A 32 1.36 13.59 -31.17
CA THR A 32 0.58 12.45 -31.63
C THR A 32 -0.67 12.27 -30.76
N ARG A 33 -1.86 12.27 -31.38
CA ARG A 33 -3.18 12.14 -30.69
C ARG A 33 -3.48 10.74 -30.14
N HIS A 34 -2.48 9.86 -30.02
CA HIS A 34 -2.63 8.52 -29.45
C HIS A 34 -1.80 8.41 -28.17
N PRO A 35 -2.36 7.87 -27.07
CA PRO A 35 -1.65 7.75 -25.80
C PRO A 35 -0.46 6.80 -25.94
N CYS A 36 0.70 7.25 -25.47
CA CYS A 36 1.99 6.55 -25.55
C CYS A 36 2.16 5.41 -24.54
N PHE A 37 1.09 5.01 -23.84
CA PHE A 37 1.08 3.96 -22.82
C PHE A 37 0.01 2.93 -23.16
N PRO A 38 0.18 1.64 -22.75
CA PRO A 38 -0.86 0.65 -22.91
C PRO A 38 -2.14 1.17 -22.24
N ALA A 39 -3.18 1.39 -23.03
CA ALA A 39 -4.46 1.90 -22.56
C ALA A 39 -5.52 0.82 -22.79
N VAL A 40 -6.40 0.65 -21.80
CA VAL A 40 -7.61 -0.17 -21.99
C VAL A 40 -8.75 0.76 -22.37
N CYS A 41 -9.29 0.57 -23.57
CA CYS A 41 -10.46 1.29 -24.02
C CYS A 41 -11.67 0.43 -23.68
N SER A 42 -12.45 0.83 -22.67
CA SER A 42 -13.73 0.16 -22.38
C SER A 42 -14.72 0.46 -23.51
N VAL A 43 -15.40 -0.56 -24.01
CA VAL A 43 -16.47 -0.44 -25.04
C VAL A 43 -17.61 0.47 -24.56
N LEU A 44 -17.77 0.61 -23.24
CA LEU A 44 -18.79 1.45 -22.60
C LEU A 44 -18.37 2.92 -22.43
N ALA A 45 -17.09 3.25 -22.60
CA ALA A 45 -16.57 4.61 -22.44
C ALA A 45 -16.12 5.18 -23.79
N SER A 46 -17.10 5.63 -24.60
CA SER A 46 -16.91 6.05 -26.00
C SER A 46 -15.93 7.22 -26.24
N ARG A 47 -15.36 7.86 -25.21
CA ARG A 47 -14.53 9.06 -25.38
C ARG A 47 -13.25 9.14 -24.54
N TYR A 48 -12.94 8.16 -23.69
CA TYR A 48 -11.68 8.21 -22.94
C TYR A 48 -11.15 6.81 -22.68
N CYS A 49 -10.08 6.44 -23.38
CA CYS A 49 -9.29 5.26 -23.02
C CYS A 49 -8.57 5.58 -21.71
N ILE A 50 -8.79 4.74 -20.70
CA ILE A 50 -8.20 4.98 -19.37
C ILE A 50 -6.73 4.57 -19.47
N PRO A 51 -5.78 5.49 -19.26
CA PRO A 51 -4.37 5.10 -19.16
C PRO A 51 -4.25 4.14 -17.98
N TYR A 52 -3.62 2.98 -18.18
CA TYR A 52 -3.33 2.08 -17.08
C TYR A 52 -2.46 2.85 -16.08
N PRO A 53 -2.89 3.08 -14.82
CA PRO A 53 -1.96 3.57 -13.81
C PRO A 53 -1.09 2.39 -13.39
N SER A 54 -0.18 1.94 -14.26
CA SER A 54 0.95 1.10 -13.84
C SER A 54 2.00 1.99 -13.18
N TYR A 55 1.63 2.74 -12.14
CA TYR A 55 2.62 3.14 -11.16
C TYR A 55 2.83 1.94 -10.24
N TRP A 56 3.86 1.16 -10.58
CA TRP A 56 4.46 0.09 -9.78
C TRP A 56 5.06 0.57 -8.46
N ILE A 57 4.96 1.87 -8.15
CA ILE A 57 5.50 2.49 -6.96
C ILE A 57 4.50 2.31 -5.81
N GLY A 58 4.58 1.12 -5.20
CA GLY A 58 4.14 0.86 -3.83
C GLY A 58 2.67 0.56 -3.65
N GLN A 59 2.29 -0.71 -3.59
CA GLN A 59 1.10 -1.13 -2.83
C GLN A 59 1.36 -1.07 -1.31
N ASP A 60 2.19 -0.12 -0.86
CA ASP A 60 2.53 0.01 0.55
C ASP A 60 1.36 0.60 1.32
N LEU A 61 1.05 -0.04 2.44
CA LEU A 61 0.01 0.41 3.35
C LEU A 61 0.57 1.57 4.15
N ARG A 62 -0.03 2.75 4.01
CA ARG A 62 0.44 3.97 4.65
C ARG A 62 -0.49 4.43 5.75
N LEU A 63 0.05 4.77 6.90
CA LEU A 63 -0.67 5.51 7.94
C LEU A 63 0.20 6.59 8.57
N THR A 64 -0.47 7.62 9.09
CA THR A 64 0.14 8.60 10.00
C THR A 64 -0.45 8.38 11.39
N ILE A 65 0.42 8.35 12.40
CA ILE A 65 0.07 8.31 13.82
C ILE A 65 0.53 9.62 14.44
N GLU A 66 -0.40 10.36 15.00
CA GLU A 66 -0.13 11.60 15.71
C GLU A 66 -0.06 11.32 17.22
N SER A 67 0.87 11.97 17.91
CA SER A 67 0.99 11.87 19.35
C SER A 67 -0.08 12.72 20.01
N ALA A 68 -1.09 12.10 20.62
CA ALA A 68 -2.03 12.81 21.47
C ALA A 68 -1.34 13.29 22.75
N SER A 69 -1.73 14.46 23.25
CA SER A 69 -1.38 14.87 24.61
C SER A 69 -2.07 13.91 25.60
N ALA A 70 -1.53 13.71 26.80
CA ALA A 70 -2.14 12.81 27.79
C ALA A 70 -3.58 13.22 28.20
N GLY A 71 -4.04 14.42 27.83
CA GLY A 71 -5.42 14.89 28.00
C GLY A 71 -6.33 14.65 26.78
N ASP A 72 -5.76 14.35 25.61
CA ASP A 72 -6.47 14.15 24.33
C ASP A 72 -6.39 12.70 23.84
N ALA A 73 -5.85 11.79 24.66
CA ALA A 73 -6.06 10.37 24.43
C ALA A 73 -7.57 10.19 24.24
N PRO A 74 -8.05 9.81 23.04
CA PRO A 74 -9.46 9.52 22.90
C PRO A 74 -9.75 8.50 23.98
N ALA A 75 -10.81 8.74 24.75
CA ALA A 75 -11.38 7.71 25.58
C ALA A 75 -11.80 6.57 24.64
N SER A 76 -10.85 5.75 24.19
CA SER A 76 -11.04 4.45 23.59
C SER A 76 -11.43 3.44 24.67
N GLY A 77 -12.25 3.90 25.62
CA GLY A 77 -13.05 3.07 26.51
C GLY A 77 -14.21 2.40 25.78
N ALA A 78 -14.27 2.46 24.44
CA ALA A 78 -15.23 1.72 23.62
C ALA A 78 -14.57 0.72 22.65
N LEU A 79 -13.25 0.51 22.74
CA LEU A 79 -12.56 -0.60 22.04
C LEU A 79 -11.66 -1.43 22.98
N ALA A 80 -11.48 -1.01 24.24
CA ALA A 80 -10.81 -1.80 25.27
C ALA A 80 -11.71 -2.91 25.88
N GLU A 81 -12.95 -3.07 25.41
CA GLU A 81 -13.83 -4.20 25.76
C GLU A 81 -13.80 -5.34 24.72
N ASP A 82 -13.03 -5.21 23.63
CA ASP A 82 -12.85 -6.28 22.63
C ASP A 82 -11.46 -6.94 22.69
N ALA A 83 -10.80 -6.82 23.85
CA ALA A 83 -9.59 -7.56 24.19
C ALA A 83 -9.90 -8.96 24.78
N SER A 84 -11.13 -9.46 24.63
CA SER A 84 -11.39 -10.90 24.70
C SER A 84 -10.80 -11.52 23.43
N GLY A 85 -9.87 -12.47 23.57
CA GLY A 85 -9.07 -13.08 22.50
C GLY A 85 -9.84 -13.87 21.43
N GLU A 86 -11.07 -13.48 21.08
CA GLU A 86 -11.94 -14.10 20.11
C GLU A 86 -12.21 -13.21 18.88
N HIS A 87 -12.14 -11.88 18.98
CA HIS A 87 -12.37 -11.01 17.83
C HIS A 87 -11.10 -10.81 17.00
N LYS A 88 -11.10 -11.40 15.80
CA LYS A 88 -10.00 -11.26 14.84
C LYS A 88 -10.18 -10.00 14.01
N LEU A 89 -9.10 -9.26 13.80
CA LEU A 89 -9.06 -8.11 12.90
C LEU A 89 -9.27 -8.58 11.45
N ASP A 90 -10.37 -8.16 10.83
CA ASP A 90 -10.73 -8.55 9.45
C ASP A 90 -10.59 -7.39 8.43
N THR A 91 -10.37 -6.16 8.90
CA THR A 91 -10.25 -4.98 8.04
C THR A 91 -8.93 -4.25 8.21
N LEU A 92 -8.46 -3.60 7.13
CA LEU A 92 -7.29 -2.72 7.19
C LEU A 92 -7.50 -1.53 8.14
N HIS A 93 -8.75 -1.06 8.27
CA HIS A 93 -9.08 0.04 9.17
C HIS A 93 -8.87 -0.35 10.63
N ALA A 94 -9.43 -1.49 11.05
CA ALA A 94 -9.26 -2.01 12.41
C ALA A 94 -7.79 -2.30 12.74
N MET A 95 -7.01 -2.80 11.76
CA MET A 95 -5.56 -2.95 11.93
C MET A 95 -4.86 -1.61 12.18
N PHE A 96 -5.21 -0.55 11.44
CA PHE A 96 -4.62 0.76 11.65
C PHE A 96 -5.03 1.39 12.98
N ASP A 97 -6.25 1.14 13.44
CA ASP A 97 -6.71 1.60 14.75
C ASP A 97 -5.98 0.90 15.89
N ALA A 98 -5.77 -0.42 15.79
CA ALA A 98 -4.94 -1.16 16.73
C ALA A 98 -3.52 -0.60 16.80
N LEU A 99 -2.91 -0.30 15.65
CA LEU A 99 -1.58 0.32 15.59
C LEU A 99 -1.53 1.71 16.25
N ARG A 100 -2.57 2.52 16.07
CA ARG A 100 -2.69 3.83 16.76
C ARG A 100 -2.83 3.65 18.27
N ALA A 101 -3.61 2.68 18.73
CA ALA A 101 -3.83 2.41 20.14
C ALA A 101 -2.55 1.97 20.89
N CYS A 102 -1.62 1.32 20.20
CA CYS A 102 -0.34 0.90 20.79
C CYS A 102 0.69 2.04 20.91
N TRP A 103 0.48 3.16 20.22
CA TRP A 103 1.44 4.27 20.20
C TRP A 103 1.43 5.00 21.54
N ILE A 104 2.60 5.05 22.16
CA ILE A 104 2.85 5.87 23.35
C ILE A 104 4.02 6.77 22.98
N PRO A 105 3.81 8.09 22.92
CA PRO A 105 4.88 9.01 22.58
C PRO A 105 5.94 9.06 23.69
N PRO A 106 7.20 9.44 23.36
CA PRO A 106 8.24 9.62 24.36
C PRO A 106 7.85 10.69 25.40
N ALA A 107 8.51 10.64 26.56
CA ALA A 107 8.32 11.62 27.64
C ALA A 107 8.51 13.05 27.13
N LYS A 108 7.75 14.01 27.67
CA LYS A 108 7.74 15.40 27.15
C LYS A 108 9.12 16.06 27.24
N GLU A 109 9.92 15.65 28.22
CA GLU A 109 11.27 16.15 28.49
C GLU A 109 12.28 15.74 27.41
N GLU A 110 12.03 14.60 26.75
CA GLU A 110 12.89 14.04 25.69
C GLU A 110 12.30 14.25 24.29
N ALA A 111 11.04 14.66 24.22
CA ALA A 111 10.32 14.93 23.00
C ALA A 111 10.80 16.22 22.35
N ARG A 112 10.83 16.22 21.02
CA ARG A 112 11.11 17.42 20.24
C ARG A 112 9.82 17.88 19.55
N PRO A 113 9.47 19.18 19.62
CA PRO A 113 8.34 19.73 18.88
C PRO A 113 8.45 19.42 17.39
N ASP A 114 7.33 19.02 16.78
CA ASP A 114 7.20 18.73 15.35
C ASP A 114 8.15 17.65 14.84
N MET A 115 8.58 16.77 15.74
CA MET A 115 9.38 15.62 15.36
C MET A 115 8.55 14.67 14.51
N GLN A 116 9.11 14.31 13.38
CA GLN A 116 8.52 13.36 12.44
C GLN A 116 9.50 12.23 12.17
N MET A 117 9.02 11.01 12.20
CA MET A 117 9.82 9.84 11.85
C MET A 117 8.97 8.80 11.13
N SER A 118 9.48 8.26 10.03
CA SER A 118 8.79 7.22 9.26
C SER A 118 9.55 5.92 9.32
N VAL A 119 8.85 4.84 9.64
CA VAL A 119 9.40 3.48 9.62
C VAL A 119 8.65 2.61 8.63
N ARG A 120 9.35 1.63 8.07
CA ARG A 120 8.81 0.65 7.15
C ARG A 120 9.08 -0.77 7.66
N PHE A 121 8.05 -1.59 7.69
CA PHE A 121 8.11 -3.00 8.08
C PHE A 121 7.00 -3.78 7.34
N ALA A 122 6.84 -5.07 7.65
CA ALA A 122 5.73 -5.87 7.14
C ALA A 122 5.27 -6.86 8.22
N PHE A 123 4.04 -7.37 8.13
CA PHE A 123 3.57 -8.44 9.01
C PHE A 123 3.65 -9.81 8.32
N LYS A 124 3.79 -10.86 9.12
CA LYS A 124 3.48 -12.25 8.74
C LYS A 124 1.96 -12.43 8.76
N ARG A 125 1.49 -13.52 8.16
CA ARG A 125 0.07 -13.94 8.28
C ARG A 125 -0.37 -14.19 9.73
N SER A 126 0.58 -14.48 10.63
CA SER A 126 0.33 -14.71 12.07
C SER A 126 0.12 -13.43 12.87
N GLY A 127 0.38 -12.25 12.29
CA GLY A 127 0.36 -10.98 13.04
C GLY A 127 1.71 -10.56 13.62
N ASP A 128 2.75 -11.39 13.52
CA ASP A 128 4.12 -11.01 13.91
C ASP A 128 4.75 -10.09 12.89
N ILE A 129 5.68 -9.24 13.32
CA ILE A 129 6.45 -8.41 12.40
C ILE A 129 7.54 -9.24 11.67
N ILE A 130 7.73 -8.94 10.39
CA ILE A 130 8.81 -9.43 9.55
C ILE A 130 9.97 -8.45 9.65
N ALA A 131 11.08 -8.94 10.23
CA ALA A 131 12.33 -8.22 10.38
C ALA A 131 12.24 -6.93 11.21
N THR A 132 13.40 -6.37 11.56
CA THR A 132 13.46 -5.11 12.29
C THR A 132 12.92 -3.97 11.43
N PRO A 133 12.02 -3.11 11.97
CA PRO A 133 11.54 -1.92 11.28
C PRO A 133 12.69 -1.04 10.78
N ARG A 134 12.58 -0.58 9.54
CA ARG A 134 13.60 0.27 8.89
C ARG A 134 13.17 1.72 8.90
N VAL A 135 14.03 2.60 9.39
CA VAL A 135 13.81 4.06 9.31
C VAL A 135 13.95 4.50 7.87
N THR A 136 12.94 5.20 7.37
CA THR A 136 12.89 5.74 6.01
C THR A 136 12.97 7.26 5.99
N TYR A 137 12.62 7.91 7.10
CA TYR A 137 12.67 9.36 7.25
C TYR A 137 12.79 9.74 8.72
N ALA A 138 13.53 10.81 9.02
CA ALA A 138 13.52 11.50 10.30
C ALA A 138 13.61 13.01 10.05
N SER A 139 12.97 13.82 10.90
CA SER A 139 12.96 15.27 10.77
C SER A 139 14.38 15.86 10.74
N GLN A 140 14.57 16.89 9.92
CA GLN A 140 15.85 17.58 9.80
C GLN A 140 16.19 18.30 11.13
N GLY A 141 17.49 18.34 11.45
CA GLY A 141 17.97 18.96 12.69
C GLY A 141 17.70 18.18 13.98
N ALA A 142 17.10 16.99 13.93
CA ALA A 142 17.02 16.11 15.11
C ALA A 142 18.42 15.58 15.46
N SER A 143 18.81 15.66 16.73
CA SER A 143 20.09 15.09 17.18
C SER A 143 20.06 13.56 17.10
N PRO A 144 21.22 12.88 17.05
CA PRO A 144 21.28 11.41 17.09
C PRO A 144 20.54 10.83 18.31
N GLU A 145 20.66 11.47 19.46
CA GLU A 145 20.04 11.05 20.72
C GLU A 145 18.51 11.15 20.63
N THR A 146 17.97 12.26 20.12
CA THR A 146 16.52 12.40 19.90
C THR A 146 16.00 11.35 18.92
N ARG A 147 16.73 11.06 17.84
CA ARG A 147 16.33 10.01 16.89
C ARG A 147 16.23 8.65 17.58
N GLU A 148 17.21 8.32 18.41
CA GLU A 148 17.23 7.05 19.14
C GLU A 148 16.05 6.93 20.12
N VAL A 149 15.73 8.00 20.86
CA VAL A 149 14.55 8.03 21.76
C VAL A 149 13.26 7.71 21.01
N TYR A 150 13.03 8.36 19.87
CA TYR A 150 11.84 8.06 19.07
C TYR A 150 11.89 6.66 18.45
N LEU A 151 13.06 6.15 18.08
CA LEU A 151 13.19 4.79 17.53
C LEU A 151 12.89 3.73 18.56
N HIS A 152 13.37 3.94 19.79
CA HIS A 152 13.03 3.11 20.93
C HIS A 152 11.52 3.14 21.21
N ALA A 153 10.90 4.33 21.23
CA ALA A 153 9.46 4.46 21.43
C ALA A 153 8.63 3.73 20.33
N ILE A 154 9.04 3.85 19.07
CA ILE A 154 8.40 3.14 17.95
C ILE A 154 8.58 1.64 18.07
N SER A 155 9.79 1.18 18.40
CA SER A 155 10.06 -0.26 18.56
C SER A 155 9.22 -0.84 19.70
N ALA A 156 9.16 -0.15 20.84
CA ALA A 156 8.32 -0.54 21.96
C ALA A 156 6.82 -0.52 21.60
N ALA A 157 6.36 0.43 20.79
CA ALA A 157 4.97 0.46 20.33
C ALA A 157 4.62 -0.73 19.44
N LEU A 158 5.52 -1.09 18.54
CA LEU A 158 5.35 -2.24 17.66
C LEU A 158 5.39 -3.55 18.45
N GLU A 159 6.30 -3.69 19.40
CA GLU A 159 6.39 -4.86 20.29
C GLU A 159 5.12 -5.04 21.12
N ARG A 160 4.55 -3.96 21.68
CA ARG A 160 3.27 -4.00 22.41
C ARG A 160 2.09 -4.46 21.55
N CYS A 161 2.13 -4.14 20.25
CA CYS A 161 1.07 -4.44 19.32
C CYS A 161 1.17 -5.86 18.72
N THR A 162 2.34 -6.50 18.83
CA THR A 162 2.57 -7.81 18.23
C THR A 162 2.42 -8.96 19.22
N PRO A 163 1.82 -10.10 18.81
CA PRO A 163 1.20 -10.35 17.51
C PRO A 163 -0.21 -9.73 17.39
N LEU A 164 -0.53 -9.14 16.23
CA LEU A 164 -1.89 -8.67 15.95
C LEU A 164 -2.81 -9.85 15.59
N PRO A 165 -4.01 -9.97 16.18
CA PRO A 165 -4.91 -11.10 15.95
C PRO A 165 -5.63 -10.99 14.60
N PHE A 166 -4.96 -11.27 13.49
CA PHE A 166 -5.57 -11.20 12.16
C PHE A 166 -6.56 -12.33 11.90
N SER A 167 -7.61 -12.01 11.14
CA SER A 167 -8.45 -13.01 10.46
C SER A 167 -7.63 -13.73 9.39
N GLU A 168 -8.11 -14.87 8.91
CA GLU A 168 -7.47 -15.57 7.80
C GLU A 168 -7.48 -14.70 6.52
N GLY A 169 -8.60 -14.02 6.25
CA GLY A 169 -8.75 -13.14 5.10
C GLY A 169 -7.77 -11.96 5.14
N LEU A 170 -7.73 -11.23 6.27
CA LEU A 170 -6.85 -10.09 6.43
C LEU A 170 -5.38 -10.52 6.48
N GLY A 171 -5.06 -11.57 7.24
CA GLY A 171 -3.70 -12.11 7.35
C GLY A 171 -3.10 -12.47 5.99
N ASN A 172 -3.88 -13.11 5.11
CA ASN A 172 -3.46 -13.40 3.73
C ASN A 172 -3.32 -12.15 2.86
N ALA A 173 -4.17 -11.13 3.09
CA ALA A 173 -4.14 -9.88 2.34
C ALA A 173 -3.01 -8.93 2.75
N VAL A 174 -2.49 -9.01 3.99
CA VAL A 174 -1.44 -8.11 4.51
C VAL A 174 -0.07 -8.76 4.62
N ALA A 175 0.01 -10.09 4.67
CA ALA A 175 1.27 -10.81 4.83
C ALA A 175 2.31 -10.40 3.77
N GLY A 176 3.49 -9.98 4.23
CA GLY A 176 4.60 -9.57 3.38
C GLY A 176 4.41 -8.22 2.69
N ARG A 177 3.27 -7.56 2.83
CA ARG A 177 3.06 -6.22 2.26
C ARG A 177 3.81 -5.19 3.08
N PRO A 178 4.61 -4.31 2.45
CA PRO A 178 5.24 -3.22 3.15
C PRO A 178 4.21 -2.26 3.75
N ILE A 179 4.40 -1.93 5.01
CA ILE A 179 3.65 -0.94 5.76
C ILE A 179 4.62 0.19 6.08
N ALA A 180 4.23 1.43 5.77
CA ALA A 180 4.98 2.62 6.11
C ALA A 180 4.16 3.47 7.09
N ILE A 181 4.68 3.65 8.31
CA ILE A 181 4.05 4.45 9.36
C ILE A 181 4.85 5.72 9.53
N ARG A 182 4.19 6.87 9.44
CA ARG A 182 4.74 8.17 9.83
C ARG A 182 4.24 8.53 11.22
N PHE A 183 5.15 8.67 12.18
CA PHE A 183 4.88 9.18 13.51
C PHE A 183 5.13 10.69 13.53
N VAL A 184 4.18 11.44 14.08
CA VAL A 184 4.23 12.91 14.18
C VAL A 184 3.96 13.30 15.62
N ASP A 185 4.90 14.03 16.22
CA ASP A 185 4.71 14.60 17.56
C ASP A 185 4.21 16.04 17.46
N ASN A 186 2.90 16.23 17.59
CA ASN A 186 2.20 17.51 17.51
C ASN A 186 1.62 17.95 18.87
N ARG A 187 2.15 17.42 20.00
CA ARG A 187 1.63 17.71 21.34
C ARG A 187 1.78 19.16 21.81
N GLU A 188 2.64 19.94 21.17
CA GLU A 188 2.83 21.37 21.43
C GLU A 188 1.95 22.26 20.55
N GLN A 189 1.32 21.70 19.51
CA GLN A 189 0.41 22.43 18.61
C GLN A 189 -1.07 22.31 19.02
N GLN A 190 -1.38 21.44 19.99
CA GLN A 190 -2.73 21.19 20.53
C GLN A 190 -2.95 22.00 21.80
#